data_AF-A0A9C7SB96-F1
#
_entry.id   AF-A0A9C7SB96-F1
#
_cell.length_a   1.000
_cell.length_b   1.000
_cell.length_c   1.000
_cell.angle_alpha   90.00
_cell.angle_beta   90.00
_cell.angle_gamma   90.00
#
_symmetry.space_group_name_H-M   'P 1'
#
loop_
_entity.id
_entity.type
_entity.pdbx_description
1 polymer ?
#
loop_
_entity_poly.entity_id
_entity_poly.type
_entity_poly.pdbx_seq_one_letter_code
_entity_poly.pdbx_strand_id
1 'polypeptide(L)'
;MRVYLQSLGCKLNQSEVEALARRFVAAGCQVVMNVQDADLCVVNTCAVTHIAARKSRRLIRRLHRANPKARIVVTGCYAELFPHEVAKIEGVDLVIGNEDKERLVELLRVRG
;
A
#
# COMPACT_ATOMS: atom_id res chain seq x y z
N MET A 1 -8.88 -6.00 -12.16
CA MET A 1 -7.68 -5.28 -11.64
C MET A 1 -6.85 -6.24 -10.82
N ARG A 2 -5.55 -6.30 -11.07
CA ARG A 2 -4.56 -7.11 -10.34
C ARG A 2 -3.91 -6.27 -9.24
N VAL A 3 -3.92 -6.76 -8.02
CA VAL A 3 -3.50 -6.02 -6.84
C VAL A 3 -2.39 -6.77 -6.11
N TYR A 4 -1.26 -6.11 -5.89
CA TYR A 4 -0.19 -6.59 -5.03
C TYR A 4 -0.26 -5.89 -3.68
N LEU A 5 -0.17 -6.66 -2.60
CA LEU A 5 -0.30 -6.16 -1.24
C LEU A 5 0.97 -6.47 -0.45
N GLN A 6 1.52 -5.46 0.22
CA GLN A 6 2.72 -5.64 1.03
C GLN A 6 2.56 -4.90 2.36
N SER A 7 2.82 -5.60 3.46
CA SER A 7 2.94 -5.00 4.79
C SER A 7 4.41 -4.90 5.22
N LEU A 8 4.67 -3.96 6.13
CA LEU A 8 5.87 -3.89 6.95
C LEU A 8 5.45 -3.70 8.40
N GLY A 9 6.21 -4.24 9.35
CA GLY A 9 6.03 -3.93 10.77
C GLY A 9 5.56 -5.13 11.59
N CYS A 10 4.51 -4.93 12.38
CA CYS A 10 4.04 -5.87 13.40
C CYS A 10 2.99 -6.86 12.86
N LYS A 11 2.54 -7.78 13.74
CA LYS A 11 1.45 -8.73 13.46
C LYS A 11 0.14 -8.04 13.08
N LEU A 12 -0.13 -6.85 13.63
CA LEU A 12 -1.32 -6.07 13.27
C LEU A 12 -1.28 -5.68 11.79
N ASN A 13 -0.16 -5.15 11.30
CA ASN A 13 -0.03 -4.76 9.88
C ASN A 13 -0.19 -5.96 8.93
N GLN A 14 0.19 -7.16 9.35
CA GLN A 14 -0.05 -8.39 8.58
C GLN A 14 -1.55 -8.73 8.54
N SER A 15 -2.22 -8.73 9.70
CA SER A 15 -3.65 -8.99 9.80
C SER A 15 -4.48 -7.99 8.99
N GLU A 16 -4.11 -6.72 9.01
CA GLU A 16 -4.75 -5.65 8.23
C GLU A 16 -4.61 -5.88 6.72
N VAL A 17 -3.42 -6.28 6.25
CA VAL A 17 -3.22 -6.58 4.82
C VAL A 17 -3.98 -7.83 4.39
N GLU A 18 -4.08 -8.85 5.24
CA GLU A 18 -4.92 -10.02 4.96
C GLU A 18 -6.41 -9.66 4.89
N ALA A 19 -6.89 -8.77 5.76
CA ALA A 19 -8.25 -8.25 5.69
C ALA A 19 -8.47 -7.45 4.40
N LEU A 20 -7.52 -6.61 4.02
CA LEU A 20 -7.59 -5.84 2.78
C LEU A 20 -7.57 -6.75 1.54
N ALA A 21 -6.78 -7.83 1.56
CA ALA A 21 -6.75 -8.84 0.50
C ALA A 21 -8.13 -9.46 0.30
N ARG A 22 -8.79 -9.88 1.39
CA ARG A 22 -10.16 -10.43 1.33
C ARG A 22 -11.14 -9.43 0.73
N ARG A 23 -11.03 -8.15 1.07
CA ARG A 23 -11.90 -7.08 0.51
C ARG A 23 -11.67 -6.86 -0.98
N PHE A 24 -10.42 -6.85 -1.43
CA PHE A 24 -10.10 -6.74 -2.85
C PHE A 24 -10.66 -7.94 -3.63
N VAL A 25 -10.50 -9.16 -3.12
CA VAL A 25 -11.08 -10.35 -3.74
C VAL A 25 -12.61 -10.27 -3.78
N ALA A 26 -13.25 -9.87 -2.69
CA ALA A 26 -14.71 -9.69 -2.63
C ALA A 26 -15.21 -8.61 -3.61
N ALA A 27 -14.37 -7.62 -3.95
CA ALA A 27 -14.67 -6.60 -4.95
C ALA A 27 -14.36 -7.02 -6.40
N GLY A 28 -13.99 -8.28 -6.64
CA GLY A 28 -13.67 -8.82 -7.97
C GLY A 28 -12.25 -8.50 -8.46
N CYS A 29 -11.37 -8.07 -7.56
CA CYS A 29 -9.95 -7.91 -7.89
C CYS A 29 -9.19 -9.22 -7.71
N GLN A 30 -8.10 -9.38 -8.45
CA GLN A 30 -7.21 -10.52 -8.32
C GLN A 30 -5.99 -10.12 -7.50
N VAL A 31 -5.77 -10.77 -6.35
CA VAL A 31 -4.53 -10.57 -5.57
C VAL A 31 -3.40 -11.37 -6.23
N VAL A 32 -2.31 -10.70 -6.58
CA VAL A 32 -1.14 -11.30 -7.23
C VAL A 32 0.04 -11.39 -6.29
N MET A 33 0.90 -12.39 -6.50
CA MET A 33 2.08 -12.64 -5.65
C MET A 33 3.33 -11.90 -6.12
N ASN A 34 3.38 -11.50 -7.39
CA ASN A 34 4.50 -10.77 -7.96
C ASN A 34 4.08 -9.32 -8.24
N VAL A 35 4.96 -8.39 -7.85
CA VAL A 35 4.74 -6.95 -8.09
C VAL A 35 4.68 -6.61 -9.58
N GLN A 36 5.37 -7.37 -10.44
CA GLN A 36 5.40 -7.17 -11.89
C GLN A 36 4.04 -7.42 -12.55
N ASP A 37 3.21 -8.24 -11.93
CA ASP A 37 1.87 -8.58 -12.43
C ASP A 37 0.78 -7.61 -11.94
N ALA A 38 1.15 -6.64 -11.11
CA ALA A 38 0.20 -5.75 -10.46
C ALA A 38 -0.16 -4.55 -11.35
N ASP A 39 -1.44 -4.20 -11.37
CA ASP A 39 -1.91 -2.89 -11.86
C ASP A 39 -1.87 -1.87 -10.70
N LEU A 40 -2.04 -2.36 -9.46
CA LEU A 40 -2.06 -1.60 -8.22
C LEU A 40 -1.20 -2.27 -7.15
N CYS A 41 -0.36 -1.50 -6.47
CA CYS A 41 0.36 -1.91 -5.28
C CYS A 41 -0.18 -1.18 -4.05
N VAL A 42 -0.58 -1.89 -3.00
CA VAL A 42 -0.90 -1.28 -1.70
C VAL A 42 0.16 -1.63 -0.68
N VAL A 43 0.74 -0.60 -0.06
CA VAL A 43 1.79 -0.74 0.94
C VAL A 43 1.28 -0.31 2.30
N ASN A 44 1.10 -1.24 3.23
CA ASN A 44 0.81 -0.93 4.63
C ASN A 44 2.12 -0.74 5.41
N THR A 45 2.39 0.51 5.79
CA THR A 45 3.67 0.98 6.32
C THR A 45 3.74 0.99 7.84
N CYS A 46 4.95 1.07 8.38
CA CYS A 46 5.20 1.13 9.81
C CYS A 46 6.17 2.26 10.15
N ALA A 47 5.94 2.93 11.27
CA ALA A 47 6.74 4.05 11.74
C ALA A 47 7.05 3.99 13.25
N VAL A 48 6.83 2.85 13.91
CA VAL A 48 7.10 2.67 15.35
C VAL A 48 8.56 2.92 15.74
N THR A 49 9.48 2.82 14.77
CA THR A 49 10.87 3.24 14.90
C THR A 49 11.33 3.96 13.65
N HIS A 50 12.36 4.79 13.75
CA HIS A 50 13.01 5.41 12.58
C HIS A 50 13.54 4.37 11.58
N ILE A 51 13.95 3.18 12.04
CA ILE A 51 14.37 2.08 11.19
C ILE A 51 13.17 1.53 10.39
N ALA A 52 12.01 1.36 11.03
CA ALA A 52 10.78 0.94 10.34
C ALA A 52 10.37 1.96 9.26
N ALA A 53 10.36 3.25 9.59
CA ALA A 53 10.06 4.32 8.63
C ALA A 53 11.04 4.33 7.44
N ARG A 54 12.34 4.11 7.69
CA ARG A 54 13.34 3.96 6.62
C ARG A 54 13.09 2.73 5.74
N LYS A 55 12.71 1.59 6.33
CA LYS A 55 12.34 0.37 5.59
C LYS A 55 11.10 0.61 4.72
N SER A 56 10.08 1.31 5.23
CA SER A 56 8.89 1.68 4.46
C SER A 56 9.23 2.50 3.23
N ARG A 57 10.01 3.57 3.37
CA ARG A 57 10.48 4.37 2.23
C ARG A 57 11.28 3.56 1.21
N ARG A 58 12.17 2.66 1.69
CA ARG A 58 12.98 1.81 0.79
C ARG A 58 12.11 0.82 0.02
N LEU A 59 11.10 0.25 0.67
CA LEU A 59 10.17 -0.67 0.04
C LEU A 59 9.38 0.01 -1.08
N ILE A 60 8.78 1.17 -0.81
CA ILE A 60 7.99 1.92 -1.81
C ILE A 60 8.82 2.16 -3.07
N ARG A 61 10.04 2.70 -2.92
CA ARG A 61 10.96 2.90 -4.06
C ARG A 61 11.39 1.61 -4.76
N ARG A 62 11.47 0.49 -4.04
CA ARG A 62 11.78 -0.82 -4.63
C ARG A 62 10.60 -1.31 -5.47
N LEU A 63 9.37 -1.18 -4.98
CA LEU A 63 8.17 -1.58 -5.71
C LEU A 63 7.99 -0.75 -6.97
N HIS A 64 8.17 0.58 -6.87
CA HIS A 64 8.13 1.45 -8.05
C HIS A 64 9.14 1.04 -9.12
N ARG A 65 10.40 0.77 -8.75
CA ARG A 65 11.41 0.31 -9.71
C ARG A 65 11.12 -1.07 -10.29
N ALA A 66 10.52 -1.97 -9.51
CA ALA A 66 10.18 -3.31 -9.95
C ALA A 66 8.98 -3.32 -10.91
N ASN A 67 8.05 -2.38 -10.76
CA ASN A 67 6.95 -2.17 -11.68
C ASN A 67 6.59 -0.68 -11.77
N PRO A 68 7.23 0.08 -12.67
CA PRO A 68 6.96 1.51 -12.82
C PRO A 68 5.56 1.84 -13.35
N LYS A 69 4.85 0.83 -13.90
CA LYS A 69 3.50 0.98 -14.46
C LYS A 69 2.40 0.80 -13.40
N ALA A 70 2.70 0.13 -12.28
CA ALA A 70 1.73 -0.04 -11.21
C ALA A 70 1.52 1.26 -10.44
N ARG A 71 0.26 1.58 -10.14
CA ARG A 71 -0.07 2.65 -9.19
C ARG A 71 0.30 2.21 -7.78
N ILE A 72 0.94 3.07 -6.99
CA ILE A 72 1.26 2.74 -5.59
C ILE A 72 0.40 3.56 -4.65
N VAL A 73 -0.38 2.86 -3.84
CA VAL A 73 -1.14 3.43 -2.72
C VAL A 73 -0.43 3.07 -1.43
N VAL A 74 -0.20 4.07 -0.58
CA VAL A 74 0.50 3.88 0.69
C VAL A 74 -0.45 4.19 1.85
N THR A 75 -0.50 3.29 2.83
CA THR A 75 -1.26 3.45 4.08
C THR A 75 -0.44 2.98 5.28
N GLY A 76 -1.02 2.96 6.48
CA GLY A 76 -0.36 2.54 7.72
C GLY A 76 0.30 3.68 8.48
N CYS A 77 1.01 3.36 9.57
CA CYS A 77 1.52 4.35 10.52
C CYS A 77 2.46 5.40 9.89
N TYR A 78 3.25 5.05 8.86
CA TYR A 78 4.14 6.03 8.23
C TYR A 78 3.36 6.99 7.31
N ALA A 79 2.35 6.48 6.60
CA ALA A 79 1.43 7.29 5.82
C ALA A 79 0.64 8.27 6.70
N GLU A 80 0.20 7.83 7.88
CA GLU A 80 -0.52 8.63 8.86
C GLU A 80 0.35 9.76 9.44
N LEU A 81 1.56 9.41 9.91
CA LEU A 81 2.42 10.37 10.60
C LEU A 81 3.13 11.35 9.66
N PHE A 82 3.43 10.93 8.43
CA PHE A 82 4.25 11.70 7.49
C PHE A 82 3.65 11.73 6.07
N PRO A 83 2.38 12.11 5.88
CA PRO A 83 1.68 12.00 4.60
C PRO A 83 2.37 12.80 3.49
N HIS A 84 2.85 14.01 3.80
CA HIS A 84 3.58 14.85 2.85
C HIS A 84 4.95 14.29 2.45
N GLU A 85 5.63 13.57 3.34
CA GLU A 85 6.88 12.90 2.98
C GLU A 85 6.61 11.72 2.06
N VAL A 86 5.58 10.94 2.36
CA VAL A 86 5.20 9.76 1.59
C VAL A 86 4.75 10.16 0.18
N ALA A 87 3.95 11.21 0.06
CA ALA A 87 3.47 11.72 -1.22
C ALA A 87 4.59 12.24 -2.14
N LYS A 88 5.75 12.62 -1.58
CA LYS A 88 6.93 13.03 -2.36
C LYS A 88 7.78 11.86 -2.86
N ILE A 89 7.46 10.63 -2.46
CA ILE A 89 8.18 9.45 -2.93
C ILE A 89 7.74 9.13 -4.35
N GLU A 90 8.71 9.08 -5.27
CA GLU A 90 8.48 8.69 -6.65
C GLU A 90 7.69 7.37 -6.77
N GLY A 91 6.66 7.39 -7.61
CA GLY A 91 5.75 6.27 -7.83
C GLY A 91 4.56 6.20 -6.89
N VAL A 92 4.52 7.00 -5.81
CA VAL A 92 3.34 7.09 -4.94
C VAL A 92 2.26 7.89 -5.66
N ASP A 93 1.13 7.24 -5.89
CA ASP A 93 -0.04 7.83 -6.53
C ASP A 93 -1.03 8.36 -5.49
N LEU A 94 -1.13 7.70 -4.33
CA LEU A 94 -2.05 8.08 -3.28
C LEU A 94 -1.53 7.71 -1.89
N VAL A 95 -1.79 8.57 -0.91
CA VAL A 95 -1.54 8.32 0.51
C VAL A 95 -2.89 8.28 1.22
N ILE A 96 -3.16 7.21 1.97
CA ILE A 96 -4.40 7.03 2.73
C ILE A 96 -4.06 6.79 4.20
N GLY A 97 -4.64 7.60 5.07
CA GLY A 97 -4.53 7.43 6.53
C GLY A 97 -5.14 6.12 7.03
N ASN A 98 -4.89 5.80 8.29
CA ASN A 98 -5.38 4.56 8.91
C ASN A 98 -6.90 4.50 9.02
N GLU A 99 -7.57 5.65 9.19
CA GLU A 99 -9.03 5.72 9.33
C GLU A 99 -9.74 5.33 8.02
N ASP A 100 -9.16 5.70 6.88
CA ASP A 100 -9.75 5.46 5.56
C ASP A 100 -9.23 4.20 4.86
N LYS A 101 -8.24 3.49 5.44
CA LYS A 101 -7.63 2.31 4.81
C LYS A 101 -8.62 1.18 4.53
N GLU A 102 -9.66 1.11 5.34
CA GLU A 102 -10.76 0.19 5.13
C GLU A 102 -11.50 0.50 3.83
N ARG A 103 -11.79 1.78 3.59
CA ARG A 103 -12.51 2.26 2.40
C ARG A 103 -11.66 2.27 1.14
N LEU A 104 -10.40 1.85 1.21
CA LEU A 104 -9.44 1.88 0.10
C LEU A 104 -9.98 1.15 -1.15
N VAL A 105 -10.67 0.03 -0.98
CA VAL A 105 -11.26 -0.71 -2.11
C VAL A 105 -12.39 0.09 -2.79
N GLU A 106 -13.17 0.85 -2.02
CA GLU A 106 -14.26 1.69 -2.54
C GLU A 106 -13.71 2.94 -3.21
N LEU A 107 -12.75 3.63 -2.56
CA LEU A 107 -12.11 4.84 -3.07
C LEU A 107 -11.43 4.63 -4.42
N LEU A 108 -10.87 3.43 -4.66
CA LEU A 108 -10.23 3.08 -5.92
C LEU A 108 -11.22 2.71 -7.03
N ARG A 109 -12.47 2.35 -6.70
CA ARG A 109 -13.53 2.08 -7.69
C ARG A 109 -14.18 3.35 -8.24
N VAL A 110 -14.27 4.41 -7.44
CA VAL A 110 -14.89 5.69 -7.85
C VAL A 110 -14.04 6.46 -8.87
N ARG A 111 -12.78 6.07 -9.06
CA ARG A 111 -11.82 6.72 -9.97
C ARG A 111 -11.51 5.90 -11.23
N GLY A 112 -12.37 4.92 -11.54
CA GLY A 112 -12.30 4.09 -12.76
C GLY A 112 -13.26 4.58 -13.82
#